data_AF-A0A1E7WCR7-F1
#
_entry.id   AF-A0A1E7WCR7-F1
#
_cell.length_a   1.000
_cell.length_b   1.000
_cell.length_c   1.000
_cell.angle_alpha   90.00
_cell.angle_beta   90.00
_cell.angle_gamma   90.00
#
_symmetry.space_group_name_H-M   'P 1'
#
loop_
_entity.id
_entity.type
_entity.pdbx_description
1 polymer ?
#
loop_
_entity_poly.entity_id
_entity_poly.type
_entity_poly.pdbx_seq_one_letter_code
_entity_poly.pdbx_strand_id
1 'polypeptide(L)'
;MEDDIYNLFLTSEQGWSLFGTLRLRLTQPLTSGGSLRLPPLLDAALAPATQQLTPLPITGSISIPLLLQFRAVPLRGIAFATPAGLFSFALDSGNARPAAGIQLFPFGSPDLGGFVVWGTSAYSELVFSALVRQLPRAF
;
A
#
# COMPACT_ATOMS: atom_id res chain seq x y z
N MET A 1 4.92 16.58 8.77
CA MET A 1 4.91 15.47 7.80
C MET A 1 3.47 15.14 7.51
N GLU A 2 3.07 15.22 6.25
CA GLU A 2 1.69 15.03 5.81
C GLU A 2 1.38 13.55 5.61
N ASP A 3 0.10 13.17 5.79
CA ASP A 3 -0.38 11.83 5.50
C ASP A 3 -0.69 11.70 4.01
N ASP A 4 -0.16 10.65 3.38
CA ASP A 4 -0.58 10.25 2.05
C ASP A 4 -1.86 9.42 2.16
N ILE A 5 -2.92 9.88 1.49
CA ILE A 5 -4.24 9.24 1.53
C ILE A 5 -4.50 8.56 0.19
N TYR A 6 -4.94 7.31 0.26
CA TYR A 6 -5.25 6.49 -0.89
C TYR A 6 -6.68 5.93 -0.80
N ASN A 7 -7.35 5.89 -1.94
CA ASN A 7 -8.57 5.11 -2.10
C ASN A 7 -8.21 3.66 -2.41
N LEU A 8 -8.90 2.73 -1.76
CA LEU A 8 -8.78 1.30 -1.99
C LEU A 8 -9.98 0.80 -2.78
N PHE A 9 -9.70 0.08 -3.85
CA PHE A 9 -10.64 -0.79 -4.54
C PHE A 9 -10.19 -2.23 -4.36
N LEU A 10 -10.99 -3.01 -3.62
CA LEU A 10 -10.66 -4.37 -3.21
C LEU A 10 -11.58 -5.35 -3.92
N THR A 11 -11.02 -6.42 -4.48
CA THR A 11 -11.78 -7.48 -5.14
C THR A 11 -11.38 -8.83 -4.57
N SER A 12 -12.36 -9.66 -4.17
CA SER A 12 -12.10 -11.03 -3.71
C SER A 12 -12.31 -12.03 -4.84
N GLU A 13 -11.75 -13.24 -4.68
CA GLU A 13 -11.96 -14.35 -5.62
C GLU A 13 -13.44 -14.78 -5.71
N GLN A 14 -14.23 -14.50 -4.67
CA GLN A 14 -15.68 -14.78 -4.65
C GLN A 14 -16.50 -13.69 -5.38
N GLY A 15 -15.84 -12.75 -6.06
CA GLY A 15 -16.48 -11.70 -6.85
C GLY A 15 -17.00 -10.51 -6.04
N TRP A 16 -16.62 -10.40 -4.76
CA TRP A 16 -17.00 -9.25 -3.94
C TRP A 16 -16.10 -8.07 -4.22
N SER A 17 -16.68 -6.88 -4.33
CA SER A 17 -15.94 -5.63 -4.45
C SER A 17 -16.21 -4.73 -3.25
N LEU A 18 -15.15 -4.28 -2.58
CA LEU A 18 -15.22 -3.41 -1.41
C LEU A 18 -14.41 -2.14 -1.65
N PHE A 19 -14.83 -1.07 -1.00
CA PHE A 19 -14.13 0.21 -1.01
C PHE A 19 -13.56 0.49 0.38
N GLY A 20 -12.41 1.16 0.39
CA GLY A 20 -11.76 1.56 1.63
C GLY A 20 -10.84 2.75 1.44
N THR A 21 -10.17 3.11 2.52
CA THR A 21 -9.14 4.14 2.53
C THR A 21 -7.90 3.61 3.23
N LEU A 22 -6.74 3.97 2.70
CA LEU A 22 -5.44 3.71 3.29
C LEU A 22 -4.76 5.05 3.52
N ARG A 23 -4.30 5.26 4.75
CA ARG A 23 -3.51 6.43 5.13
C ARG A 23 -2.13 5.99 5.50
N LEU A 24 -1.11 6.56 4.87
CA LEU A 24 0.27 6.23 5.10
C LEU A 24 1.06 7.47 5.51
N ARG A 25 1.97 7.26 6.46
CA ARG A 25 2.92 8.26 6.94
C ARG A 25 4.27 7.60 7.10
N LEU A 26 5.26 8.08 6.35
CA LEU A 26 6.65 7.72 6.59
C LEU A 26 7.02 8.14 8.02
N THR A 27 7.88 7.40 8.71
CA THR A 27 8.33 7.83 10.04
C THR A 27 9.64 8.61 9.99
N GLN A 28 10.30 8.61 8.83
CA GLN A 28 11.53 9.34 8.55
C GLN A 28 11.37 10.11 7.22
N PRO A 29 11.93 11.32 7.11
CA PRO A 29 11.90 12.07 5.87
C PRO A 29 12.75 11.35 4.80
N LEU A 30 12.22 11.27 3.57
CA LEU A 30 12.99 10.87 2.40
C LEU A 30 14.12 11.89 2.19
N THR A 31 15.37 11.50 2.43
CA THR A 31 16.53 12.38 2.23
C THR A 31 16.81 12.67 0.75
N SER A 32 16.18 11.95 -0.17
CA SER A 32 16.03 12.32 -1.59
C SER A 32 15.11 11.31 -2.28
N GLY A 33 13.99 11.74 -2.86
CA GLY A 33 13.14 10.84 -3.64
C GLY A 33 11.78 11.46 -3.96
N GLY A 34 11.71 12.16 -5.09
CA GLY A 34 10.48 12.74 -5.61
C GLY A 34 9.47 11.69 -6.06
N SER A 35 8.25 12.17 -6.33
CA SER A 35 7.09 11.43 -6.84
C SER A 35 7.44 10.43 -7.95
N LEU A 36 6.81 9.25 -7.87
CA LEU A 36 6.94 8.13 -8.81
C LEU A 36 6.80 8.58 -10.27
N ARG A 37 7.85 8.38 -11.06
CA ARG A 37 7.75 8.13 -12.50
C ARG A 37 8.29 6.73 -12.79
N LEU A 38 7.42 5.83 -13.24
CA LEU A 38 7.87 4.62 -13.93
C LEU A 38 8.71 5.08 -15.13
N PRO A 39 9.96 4.61 -15.28
CA PRO A 39 10.71 4.85 -16.51
C PRO A 39 9.91 4.23 -17.66
N PRO A 40 9.73 4.94 -18.79
CA PRO A 40 9.15 4.34 -19.99
C PRO A 40 10.15 3.32 -20.55
N LEU A 41 10.15 2.10 -20.02
CA LEU A 41 10.91 0.99 -20.59
C LEU A 41 10.04 0.34 -21.67
N LEU A 42 9.92 1.02 -22.81
CA LEU A 42 9.18 0.50 -23.96
C LEU A 42 10.04 -0.17 -25.03
N ASP A 43 11.38 0.00 -25.04
CA ASP A 43 12.23 -0.59 -26.10
C ASP A 43 13.63 -1.05 -25.69
N ALA A 44 14.02 -0.95 -24.41
CA ALA A 44 15.34 -1.42 -23.97
C ALA A 44 15.28 -2.87 -23.52
N ALA A 45 16.20 -3.71 -24.00
CA ALA A 45 16.38 -5.08 -23.50
C ALA A 45 16.39 -5.07 -21.96
N LEU A 46 15.54 -5.91 -21.36
CA LEU A 46 15.44 -6.10 -19.91
C LEU A 46 16.75 -6.69 -19.39
N ALA A 47 17.80 -5.87 -19.27
CA ALA A 47 19.00 -6.22 -18.55
C ALA A 47 18.60 -6.30 -17.05
N PRO A 48 18.89 -7.41 -16.36
CA PRO A 48 18.66 -7.49 -14.93
C PRO A 48 19.53 -6.44 -14.23
N ALA A 49 18.92 -5.30 -13.89
CA ALA A 49 19.55 -4.24 -13.14
C ALA A 49 19.32 -4.52 -11.65
N THR A 50 20.40 -4.72 -10.90
CA THR A 50 20.34 -4.83 -9.44
C THR A 50 19.96 -3.47 -8.88
N GLN A 51 18.74 -3.33 -8.35
CA GLN A 51 18.30 -2.11 -7.68
C GLN A 51 18.58 -2.21 -6.19
N GLN A 52 19.20 -1.18 -5.62
CA GLN A 52 19.36 -1.06 -4.18
C GLN A 52 18.01 -0.68 -3.56
N LEU A 53 17.54 -1.52 -2.64
CA LEU A 53 16.33 -1.27 -1.85
C LEU A 53 16.71 -0.77 -0.47
N THR A 54 16.25 0.42 -0.12
CA THR A 54 16.39 1.01 1.21
C THR A 54 15.08 0.85 1.96
N PRO A 55 15.04 0.10 3.08
CA PRO A 55 13.84 -0.02 3.89
C PRO A 55 13.59 1.27 4.68
N LEU A 56 12.38 1.80 4.58
CA LEU A 56 11.92 2.99 5.30
C LEU A 56 10.75 2.60 6.21
N PRO A 57 10.82 2.88 7.52
CA PRO A 57 9.73 2.57 8.43
C PRO A 57 8.51 3.45 8.13
N ILE A 58 7.35 2.80 7.98
CA ILE A 58 6.08 3.46 7.66
C ILE A 58 5.01 3.06 8.67
N THR A 59 4.15 4.02 8.97
CA THR A 59 2.96 3.82 9.82
C THR A 59 1.74 4.26 9.05
N GLY A 60 0.58 3.77 9.44
CA GLY A 60 -0.63 4.12 8.74
C GLY A 60 -1.88 3.58 9.39
N SER A 61 -2.97 3.67 8.64
CA SER A 61 -4.22 3.01 9.00
C SER A 61 -5.02 2.66 7.76
N ILE A 62 -5.75 1.56 7.86
CA ILE A 62 -6.68 1.11 6.83
C ILE A 62 -8.10 1.15 7.38
N SER A 63 -9.04 1.62 6.58
CA SER A 63 -10.47 1.61 6.90
C SER A 63 -11.22 0.98 5.73
N ILE A 64 -11.95 -0.10 5.99
CA ILE A 64 -12.84 -0.77 5.04
C ILE A 64 -14.21 -0.81 5.71
N PRO A 65 -15.11 0.16 5.45
CA PRO A 65 -16.33 0.34 6.22
C PRO A 65 -17.24 -0.89 6.30
N LEU A 66 -17.28 -1.69 5.22
CA LEU A 66 -18.09 -2.91 5.15
C LEU A 66 -17.51 -4.08 5.95
N LEU A 67 -16.22 -4.07 6.28
CA LEU A 67 -15.58 -5.10 7.12
C LEU A 67 -15.48 -4.66 8.59
N LEU A 68 -15.38 -3.35 8.84
CA LEU A 68 -15.32 -2.77 10.17
C LEU A 68 -15.94 -1.38 10.16
N GLN A 69 -17.19 -1.28 10.64
CA GLN A 69 -18.09 -0.11 10.64
C GLN A 69 -17.38 1.25 10.85
N PHE A 70 -16.80 1.79 9.77
CA PHE A 70 -16.04 3.04 9.72
C PHE A 70 -14.92 3.20 10.76
N ARG A 71 -14.36 2.10 11.29
CA ARG A 71 -13.17 2.18 12.17
C ARG A 71 -11.92 1.89 11.37
N ALA A 72 -10.87 2.61 11.73
CA ALA A 72 -9.54 2.41 11.17
C ALA A 72 -8.78 1.33 11.97
N VAL A 73 -8.11 0.43 11.27
CA VAL A 73 -7.14 -0.52 11.84
C VAL A 73 -5.75 0.11 11.69
N PRO A 74 -4.99 0.28 12.78
CA PRO A 74 -3.65 0.81 12.71
C PRO A 74 -2.72 -0.17 11.99
N LEU A 75 -1.80 0.37 11.21
CA LEU A 75 -0.82 -0.38 10.43
C LEU A 75 0.58 0.12 10.74
N ARG A 76 1.53 -0.81 10.71
CA ARG A 76 2.96 -0.54 10.78
C ARG A 76 3.68 -1.43 9.77
N GLY A 77 4.79 -0.95 9.25
CA GLY A 77 5.49 -1.71 8.24
C GLY A 77 6.71 -1.02 7.68
N ILE A 78 7.08 -1.47 6.49
CA ILE A 78 8.24 -0.99 5.76
C ILE A 78 7.78 -0.62 4.35
N ALA A 79 8.20 0.56 3.91
CA ALA A 79 8.21 0.90 2.50
C ALA A 79 9.64 0.70 1.96
N PHE A 80 9.79 0.01 0.85
CA PHE A 80 11.07 -0.13 0.17
C PHE A 80 11.22 1.00 -0.83
N ALA A 81 12.28 1.78 -0.71
CA ALA A 81 12.63 2.84 -1.62
C ALA A 81 13.81 2.43 -2.51
N THR A 82 13.82 2.93 -3.72
CA THR A 82 14.96 2.94 -4.65
C THR A 82 15.42 4.39 -4.85
N PRO A 83 16.56 4.64 -5.50
CA PRO A 83 16.94 5.98 -5.93
C PRO A 83 15.87 6.67 -6.83
N ALA A 84 15.00 5.89 -7.47
CA ALA A 84 13.90 6.39 -8.30
C ALA A 84 12.60 6.68 -7.51
N GLY A 85 12.55 6.34 -6.22
CA GLY A 85 11.38 6.55 -5.35
C GLY A 85 10.87 5.28 -4.67
N LEU A 86 9.68 5.37 -4.08
CA LEU A 86 9.03 4.25 -3.37
C LEU A 86 8.64 3.13 -4.35
N PHE A 87 9.01 1.90 -4.00
CA PHE A 87 8.90 0.73 -4.87
C PHE A 87 7.95 -0.35 -4.32
N SER A 88 7.86 -0.54 -3.02
CA SER A 88 6.85 -1.45 -2.46
C SER A 88 6.54 -1.10 -1.02
N PHE A 89 5.40 -1.58 -0.56
CA PHE A 89 4.93 -1.38 0.81
C PHE A 89 4.52 -2.74 1.38
N ALA A 90 4.98 -3.04 2.58
CA ALA A 90 4.56 -4.20 3.35
C ALA A 90 4.13 -3.71 4.73
N LEU A 91 2.84 -3.82 5.03
CA LEU A 91 2.26 -3.35 6.29
C LEU A 91 1.45 -4.45 6.97
N ASP A 92 1.42 -4.41 8.29
CA ASP A 92 0.62 -5.30 9.12
C ASP A 92 0.08 -4.55 10.35
N SER A 93 -1.05 -5.02 10.85
CA SER A 93 -1.70 -4.49 12.05
C SER A 93 -1.16 -5.08 13.37
N GLY A 94 -0.22 -6.02 13.30
CA GLY A 94 0.26 -6.80 14.42
C GLY A 94 -0.81 -7.74 14.97
N ASN A 95 -0.85 -7.88 16.29
CA ASN A 95 -1.81 -8.74 16.98
C ASN A 95 -3.19 -8.08 17.19
N ALA A 96 -3.47 -6.96 16.52
CA ALA A 96 -4.77 -6.30 16.60
C ALA A 96 -5.87 -7.16 15.98
N ARG A 97 -7.09 -7.09 16.52
CA ARG A 97 -8.27 -7.73 15.93
C ARG A 97 -9.37 -6.68 15.71
N PRO A 98 -9.92 -6.56 14.49
CA PRO A 98 -9.54 -7.27 13.27
C PRO A 98 -8.12 -6.96 12.81
N ALA A 99 -7.50 -7.94 12.15
CA ALA A 99 -6.15 -7.87 11.62
C ALA A 99 -6.17 -7.49 10.14
N ALA A 100 -5.16 -6.76 9.67
CA ALA A 100 -4.97 -6.40 8.29
C ALA A 100 -3.50 -6.50 7.91
N GLY A 101 -3.19 -7.33 6.90
CA GLY A 101 -1.91 -7.41 6.23
C GLY A 101 -2.02 -6.85 4.82
N ILE A 102 -1.02 -6.09 4.37
CA ILE A 102 -1.05 -5.39 3.09
C ILE A 102 0.30 -5.51 2.41
N GLN A 103 0.28 -5.83 1.11
CA GLN A 103 1.44 -5.70 0.25
C GLN A 103 1.06 -4.93 -1.02
N LEU A 104 1.80 -3.88 -1.36
CA LEU A 104 1.54 -3.02 -2.52
C LEU A 104 2.80 -2.78 -3.35
N PHE A 105 2.60 -2.62 -4.66
CA PHE A 105 3.62 -2.37 -5.67
C PHE A 105 3.09 -1.33 -6.69
N PRO A 106 3.95 -0.53 -7.33
CA PRO A 106 3.58 0.33 -8.44
C PRO A 106 2.90 -0.46 -9.56
N PHE A 107 1.69 -0.04 -9.97
CA PHE A 107 0.91 -0.67 -11.04
C PHE A 107 0.62 0.30 -12.20
N GLY A 108 0.88 1.60 -12.01
CA GLY A 108 0.88 2.64 -13.03
C GLY A 108 0.84 3.98 -12.32
N SER A 109 1.80 4.90 -12.48
CA SER A 109 1.87 6.09 -11.61
C SER A 109 0.61 6.98 -11.76
N PRO A 110 -0.15 7.30 -10.68
CA PRO A 110 0.16 7.16 -9.25
C PRO A 110 -0.50 5.96 -8.51
N ASP A 111 -1.06 5.01 -9.26
CA ASP A 111 -1.74 3.82 -8.77
C ASP A 111 -0.76 2.72 -8.34
N LEU A 112 -1.11 2.07 -7.23
CA LEU A 112 -0.46 0.88 -6.69
C LEU A 112 -1.41 -0.31 -6.81
N GLY A 113 -0.86 -1.49 -7.06
CA GLY A 113 -1.56 -2.77 -7.08
C GLY A 113 -0.97 -3.70 -6.03
N GLY A 114 -1.76 -4.67 -5.56
CA GLY A 114 -1.28 -5.67 -4.62
C GLY A 114 -2.40 -6.42 -3.97
N PHE A 115 -2.30 -6.65 -2.66
CA PHE A 115 -3.31 -7.39 -1.91
C PHE A 115 -3.48 -6.89 -0.48
N VAL A 116 -4.68 -7.17 0.05
CA VAL A 116 -5.03 -6.99 1.45
C VAL A 116 -5.53 -8.33 1.98
N VAL A 117 -4.93 -8.79 3.07
CA VAL A 117 -5.40 -9.93 3.87
C VAL A 117 -6.10 -9.36 5.10
N TRP A 118 -7.36 -9.72 5.30
CA TRP A 118 -8.18 -9.23 6.39
C TRP A 118 -8.61 -10.38 7.31
N GLY A 119 -8.19 -10.34 8.57
CA GLY A 119 -8.53 -11.34 9.58
C GLY A 119 -9.57 -10.82 10.56
N THR A 120 -10.75 -11.43 10.60
CA THR A 120 -11.80 -11.09 11.60
C THR A 120 -11.69 -11.92 12.88
N SER A 121 -11.10 -13.11 12.79
CA SER A 121 -10.93 -14.07 13.89
C SER A 121 -9.64 -14.88 13.71
N ALA A 122 -9.38 -15.87 14.58
CA ALA A 122 -8.21 -16.74 14.46
C ALA A 122 -8.29 -17.74 13.29
N TYR A 123 -9.47 -17.90 12.66
CA TYR A 123 -9.75 -19.00 11.73
C TYR A 123 -10.36 -18.55 10.39
N SER A 124 -10.50 -17.24 10.17
CA SER A 124 -11.13 -16.70 8.97
C SER A 124 -10.35 -15.50 8.44
N GLU A 125 -9.75 -15.69 7.27
CA GLU A 125 -9.06 -14.65 6.51
C GLU A 125 -9.80 -14.40 5.19
N LEU A 126 -9.95 -13.13 4.85
CA LEU A 126 -10.43 -12.69 3.55
C LEU A 126 -9.25 -12.11 2.79
N VAL A 127 -9.01 -12.63 1.58
CA VAL A 127 -7.95 -12.14 0.70
C VAL A 127 -8.57 -11.32 -0.41
N PHE A 128 -8.06 -10.12 -0.61
CA PHE A 128 -8.48 -9.21 -1.66
C PHE A 128 -7.29 -8.82 -2.51
N SER A 129 -7.44 -8.86 -3.84
CA SER A 129 -6.61 -8.04 -4.71
C SER A 129 -6.96 -6.57 -4.49
N ALA A 130 -5.96 -5.70 -4.46
CA ALA A 130 -6.12 -4.29 -4.16
C ALA A 130 -5.60 -3.44 -5.32
N LEU A 131 -6.43 -2.51 -5.79
CA LEU A 131 -6.02 -1.35 -6.57
C LEU A 131 -6.11 -0.13 -5.66
N VAL A 132 -5.03 0.64 -5.61
CA VAL A 132 -4.84 1.71 -4.63
C VAL A 132 -4.48 2.98 -5.37
N ARG A 133 -5.34 4.00 -5.28
CA ARG A 133 -5.17 5.25 -6.00
C ARG A 133 -4.89 6.39 -5.04
N GLN A 134 -3.78 7.10 -5.24
CA GLN A 134 -3.45 8.26 -4.43
C GLN A 134 -4.46 9.38 -4.67
N LEU A 135 -4.99 9.95 -3.59
CA LEU A 135 -5.83 11.13 -3.67
C LEU A 135 -4.97 12.36 -4.01
N PRO A 136 -5.47 13.28 -4.87
CA PRO A 136 -4.81 14.55 -5.09
C PRO A 136 -4.63 15.27 -3.75
N ARG A 137 -3.42 15.75 -3.46
CA ARG A 137 -3.22 16.66 -2.33
C ARG A 137 -3.96 17.95 -2.67
N ALA A 138 -4.90 18.36 -1.83
CA ALA A 138 -5.50 19.68 -1.94
C ALA A 138 -4.40 20.71 -1.65
N PHE A 139 -4.13 21.58 -2.62
CA PHE A 139 -3.17 22.68 -2.50
C PHE A 139 -3.78 23.85 -1.74
#